data_AF-A0A5C9A8F5-F1
#
_entry.id   AF-A0A5C9A8F5-F1
#
_cell.length_a   1.000
_cell.length_b   1.000
_cell.length_c   1.000
_cell.angle_alpha   90.00
_cell.angle_beta   90.00
_cell.angle_gamma   90.00
#
_symmetry.space_group_name_H-M   'P 1'
#
loop_
_entity.id
_entity.type
_entity.pdbx_description
1 polymer ?
#
loop_
_entity_poly.entity_id
_entity_poly.type
_entity_poly.pdbx_seq_one_letter_code
_entity_poly.pdbx_strand_id
1 'polypeptide(L)'
;AAAKQATDTLRRTEPLLKEGFVSAEDVDRARTAQRAAEADLNAVLLQAQSAASAVSGVDALVAQRAAVEADIALTKLHLEMATVRAPFDGRVISLKTSVGQFASAMRPIFTLIDTRHWYVIANFRETDLKNIRSGTPATIRLMSDSGKTFEGKVDSIGYGVLPDDGGLVLGGLPKVSRSINWVR
;
A
#
# COMPACT_ATOMS: atom_id res chain seq x y z
N ALA A 1 4.51 36.65 -37.59
CA ALA A 1 3.85 37.63 -38.48
C ALA A 1 4.87 38.58 -39.12
N ALA A 2 5.72 39.25 -38.33
CA ALA A 2 6.74 40.20 -38.83
C ALA A 2 7.78 39.58 -39.80
N ALA A 3 8.34 38.41 -39.49
CA ALA A 3 9.28 37.71 -40.39
C ALA A 3 8.68 37.45 -41.77
N LYS A 4 7.44 36.95 -41.83
CA LYS A 4 6.71 36.68 -43.08
C LYS A 4 6.48 37.95 -43.91
N GLN A 5 6.14 39.06 -43.25
CA GLN A 5 5.97 40.36 -43.90
C GLN A 5 7.30 40.92 -44.45
N ALA A 6 8.41 40.72 -43.74
CA ALA A 6 9.74 41.12 -44.19
C ALA A 6 10.21 40.27 -45.39
N THR A 7 9.98 38.95 -45.37
CA THR A 7 10.23 38.05 -46.50
C THR A 7 9.38 38.40 -47.72
N ASP A 8 8.10 38.71 -47.53
CA ASP A 8 7.19 39.12 -48.61
C ASP A 8 7.54 40.49 -49.21
N THR A 9 8.15 41.36 -48.41
CA THR A 9 8.64 42.66 -48.88
C THR A 9 9.92 42.48 -49.70
N LEU A 10 10.88 41.72 -49.20
CA LEU A 10 12.10 41.39 -49.94
C LEU A 10 11.81 40.71 -51.28
N ARG A 11 10.90 39.72 -51.28
CA ARG A 11 10.48 38.97 -52.47
C ARG A 11 9.86 39.86 -53.56
N ARG A 12 9.21 40.97 -53.16
CA ARG A 12 8.65 41.95 -54.10
C ARG A 12 9.70 42.94 -54.60
N THR A 13 10.62 43.37 -53.74
CA THR A 13 11.61 44.41 -54.09
C THR A 13 12.83 43.88 -54.85
N GLU A 14 13.23 42.63 -54.64
CA GLU A 14 14.40 42.02 -55.27
C GLU A 14 14.33 41.90 -56.81
N PRO A 15 13.21 41.50 -57.45
CA PRO A 15 13.12 41.48 -58.92
C PRO A 15 13.07 42.89 -59.54
N LEU A 16 12.51 43.88 -58.82
CA LEU A 16 12.37 45.26 -59.31
C LEU A 16 13.73 45.97 -59.48
N LEU A 17 14.78 45.50 -58.79
CA LEU A 17 16.15 46.01 -58.94
C LEU A 17 16.73 45.65 -60.32
N LYS A 18 16.40 44.47 -60.86
CA LYS A 18 16.86 44.05 -62.20
C LYS A 18 16.21 44.88 -63.31
N GLU A 19 15.01 45.38 -63.06
CA GLU A 19 14.24 46.24 -63.98
C GLU A 19 14.53 47.74 -63.79
N GLY A 20 15.34 48.12 -62.78
CA GLY A 20 15.76 49.51 -62.53
C GLY A 20 14.73 50.39 -61.80
N PHE A 21 13.65 49.81 -61.26
CA PHE A 21 12.56 50.54 -60.60
C PHE A 21 12.82 50.86 -59.12
N VAL A 22 13.86 50.29 -58.51
CA VAL A 22 14.24 50.52 -57.10
C VAL A 22 15.76 50.65 -56.95
N SER A 23 16.20 51.34 -55.89
CA SER A 23 17.63 51.51 -55.61
C SER A 23 18.24 50.26 -54.97
N ALA A 24 19.55 50.07 -55.12
CA ALA A 24 20.28 48.99 -54.44
C ALA A 24 20.17 49.11 -52.90
N GLU A 25 20.10 50.33 -52.38
CA GLU A 25 19.95 50.61 -50.95
C GLU A 25 18.62 50.09 -50.39
N ASP A 26 17.53 50.22 -51.15
CA ASP A 26 16.20 49.75 -50.72
C ASP A 26 16.15 48.22 -50.62
N VAL A 27 16.82 47.53 -51.54
CA VAL A 27 16.95 46.06 -51.50
C VAL A 27 17.82 45.62 -50.32
N ASP A 28 18.93 46.30 -50.05
CA ASP A 28 19.78 45.98 -48.90
C ASP A 28 19.07 46.27 -47.56
N ARG A 29 18.24 47.31 -47.50
CA ARG A 29 17.37 47.60 -46.36
C ARG A 29 16.34 46.49 -46.15
N ALA A 30 15.71 46.02 -47.23
CA ALA A 30 14.76 44.90 -47.18
C ALA A 30 15.43 43.58 -46.76
N ARG A 31 16.64 43.29 -47.25
CA ARG A 31 17.45 42.12 -46.85
C ARG A 31 17.85 42.17 -45.39
N THR A 32 18.24 43.35 -44.91
CA THR A 32 18.62 43.55 -43.50
C THR A 32 17.40 43.41 -42.59
N ALA A 33 16.25 43.97 -42.99
CA ALA A 33 14.99 43.82 -42.27
C ALA A 33 14.51 42.36 -42.22
N GLN A 34 14.66 41.59 -43.30
CA GLN A 34 14.36 40.15 -43.31
C GLN A 34 15.29 39.38 -42.36
N ARG A 35 16.61 39.61 -42.45
CA ARG A 35 17.58 38.94 -41.56
C ARG A 35 17.34 39.27 -40.09
N ALA A 36 17.03 40.53 -39.77
CA ALA A 36 16.67 40.93 -38.41
C ALA A 36 15.39 40.22 -37.93
N ALA A 37 14.35 40.19 -38.74
CA ALA A 37 13.08 39.55 -38.37
C ALA A 37 13.19 38.01 -38.26
N GLU A 38 14.06 37.37 -39.04
CA GLU A 38 14.38 35.94 -38.90
C GLU A 38 15.20 35.65 -37.64
N ALA A 39 16.18 36.49 -37.32
CA ALA A 39 16.97 36.38 -36.10
C ALA A 39 16.07 36.54 -34.85
N ASP A 40 15.16 37.52 -34.86
CA ASP A 40 14.19 37.74 -33.79
C ASP A 40 13.26 36.54 -33.63
N LEU A 41 12.76 35.98 -34.74
CA LEU A 41 11.92 34.78 -34.70
C LEU A 41 12.67 33.60 -34.07
N ASN A 42 13.92 33.38 -34.46
CA ASN A 42 14.73 32.30 -33.93
C ASN A 42 15.01 32.48 -32.43
N ALA A 43 15.30 33.72 -32.00
CA ALA A 43 15.48 34.04 -30.58
C ALA A 43 14.21 33.74 -29.76
N VAL A 44 13.03 34.11 -30.26
CA VAL A 44 11.75 33.82 -29.60
C VAL A 44 11.46 32.31 -29.55
N LEU A 45 11.78 31.56 -30.61
CA LEU A 45 11.61 30.11 -30.62
C LEU A 45 12.53 29.41 -29.60
N LEU A 46 13.79 29.83 -29.52
CA LEU A 46 14.73 29.32 -28.52
C LEU A 46 14.28 29.64 -27.09
N GLN A 47 13.75 30.85 -26.86
CA GLN A 47 13.18 31.25 -25.58
C GLN A 47 11.93 30.42 -25.21
N ALA A 48 11.07 30.11 -26.19
CA ALA A 48 9.91 29.26 -25.96
C ALA A 48 10.32 27.81 -25.66
N GLN A 49 11.34 27.29 -26.36
CA GLN A 49 11.88 25.95 -26.13
C GLN A 49 12.54 25.82 -24.74
N SER A 50 13.28 26.83 -24.30
CA SER A 50 13.87 26.85 -22.96
C SER A 50 12.80 26.91 -21.87
N ALA A 51 11.75 27.73 -22.06
CA ALA A 51 10.61 27.81 -21.15
C ALA A 51 9.83 26.48 -21.07
N ALA A 52 9.57 25.82 -22.20
CA ALA A 52 8.93 24.50 -22.24
C ALA A 52 9.77 23.43 -21.52
N SER A 53 11.10 23.49 -21.66
CA SER A 53 12.02 22.56 -20.98
C SER A 53 12.07 22.80 -19.48
N ALA A 54 11.98 24.06 -19.03
CA ALA A 54 11.87 24.41 -17.62
C ALA A 54 10.58 23.86 -16.98
N VAL A 55 9.45 23.93 -17.69
CA VAL A 55 8.17 23.34 -17.24
C VAL A 55 8.30 21.82 -17.10
N SER A 56 8.91 21.13 -18.06
CA SER A 56 9.18 19.69 -17.94
C SER A 56 10.06 19.34 -16.73
N GLY A 57 11.00 20.21 -16.35
CA GLY A 57 11.80 20.06 -15.13
C GLY A 57 10.96 20.19 -13.85
N VAL A 58 9.97 21.08 -13.83
CA VAL A 58 9.03 21.24 -12.71
C VAL A 58 8.16 19.99 -12.55
N ASP A 59 7.62 19.43 -13.63
CA ASP A 59 6.80 18.21 -13.57
C ASP A 59 7.58 17.02 -12.99
N ALA A 60 8.85 16.88 -13.36
CA ALA A 60 9.74 15.87 -12.79
C ALA A 60 9.99 16.09 -11.29
N LEU A 61 10.18 17.34 -10.86
CA LEU A 61 10.33 17.68 -9.43
C LEU A 61 9.04 17.45 -8.64
N VAL A 62 7.87 17.70 -9.23
CA VAL A 62 6.57 17.41 -8.63
C VAL A 62 6.37 15.90 -8.46
N ALA A 63 6.72 15.11 -9.46
CA ALA A 63 6.69 13.64 -9.36
C ALA A 63 7.66 13.13 -8.28
N GLN A 64 8.87 13.71 -8.19
CA GLN A 64 9.84 13.37 -7.15
C GLN A 64 9.34 13.77 -5.76
N ARG A 65 8.65 14.89 -5.62
CA ARG A 65 8.03 15.33 -4.36
C ARG A 65 7.02 14.31 -3.87
N ALA A 66 6.15 13.80 -4.74
CA ALA A 66 5.17 12.77 -4.38
C ALA A 66 5.85 11.47 -3.88
N ALA A 67 6.96 11.07 -4.51
CA ALA A 67 7.74 9.90 -4.08
C ALA A 67 8.37 10.12 -2.68
N VAL A 68 8.94 11.30 -2.43
CA VAL A 68 9.52 11.64 -1.12
C VAL A 68 8.44 11.76 -0.05
N GLU A 69 7.26 12.29 -0.36
CA GLU A 69 6.14 12.33 0.57
C GLU A 69 5.65 10.92 0.95
N ALA A 70 5.61 10.00 -0.01
CA ALA A 70 5.28 8.60 0.25
C ALA A 70 6.33 7.92 1.14
N ASP A 71 7.62 8.20 0.92
CA ASP A 71 8.71 7.66 1.75
C ASP A 71 8.66 8.20 3.20
N ILE A 72 8.35 9.49 3.37
CA ILE A 72 8.11 10.09 4.69
C ILE A 72 6.92 9.41 5.38
N ALA A 73 5.82 9.18 4.66
CA ALA A 73 4.65 8.52 5.22
C ALA A 73 4.96 7.07 5.66
N LEU A 74 5.71 6.33 4.85
CA LEU A 74 6.16 4.97 5.18
C LEU A 74 7.08 4.96 6.41
N THR A 75 8.02 5.88 6.49
CA THR A 75 8.94 5.99 7.64
C THR A 75 8.19 6.35 8.93
N LYS A 76 7.16 7.20 8.85
CA LYS A 76 6.27 7.48 9.98
C LYS A 76 5.52 6.23 10.44
N LEU A 77 5.00 5.43 9.50
CA LEU A 77 4.34 4.16 9.82
C LEU A 77 5.29 3.17 10.49
N HIS A 78 6.54 3.05 10.01
CA HIS A 78 7.55 2.21 10.64
C HIS A 78 7.88 2.65 12.07
N LEU A 79 7.92 3.97 12.32
CA LEU A 79 8.11 4.50 13.67
C LEU A 79 6.92 4.16 14.59
N GLU A 80 5.69 4.26 14.09
CA GLU A 80 4.50 3.85 14.87
C GLU A 80 4.52 2.34 15.17
N MET A 81 4.90 1.51 14.19
CA MET A 81 5.04 0.06 14.36
C MET A 81 6.18 -0.35 15.29
N ALA A 82 7.12 0.55 15.61
CA ALA A 82 8.15 0.29 16.62
C ALA A 82 7.58 0.19 18.04
N THR A 83 6.37 0.73 18.29
CA THR A 83 5.66 0.61 19.56
C THR A 83 4.50 -0.37 19.43
N VAL A 84 4.66 -1.57 19.98
CA VAL A 84 3.60 -2.59 19.99
C VAL A 84 2.57 -2.25 21.08
N ARG A 85 1.32 -2.03 20.67
CA ARG A 85 0.18 -1.78 21.58
C ARG A 85 -0.76 -2.99 21.59
N ALA A 86 -1.42 -3.22 22.73
CA ALA A 86 -2.42 -4.27 22.83
C ALA A 86 -3.70 -3.88 22.07
N PRO A 87 -4.22 -4.74 21.17
CA PRO A 87 -5.46 -4.45 20.42
C PRO A 87 -6.73 -4.60 21.26
N PHE A 88 -6.67 -5.32 22.38
CA PHE A 88 -7.78 -5.53 23.32
C PHE A 88 -7.26 -5.83 24.73
N ASP A 89 -8.13 -5.73 25.73
CA ASP A 89 -7.82 -6.11 27.10
C ASP A 89 -7.68 -7.63 27.25
N GLY A 90 -6.60 -8.07 27.87
CA GLY A 90 -6.31 -9.49 27.98
C GLY A 90 -5.15 -9.81 28.92
N ARG A 91 -4.76 -11.08 28.93
CA ARG A 91 -3.59 -11.55 29.70
C ARG A 91 -2.48 -11.99 28.78
N VAL A 92 -1.27 -11.51 29.04
CA VAL A 92 -0.07 -11.91 28.31
C VAL A 92 0.43 -13.25 28.85
N ILE A 93 0.66 -14.20 27.94
CA ILE A 93 1.32 -15.48 28.22
C ILE A 93 2.49 -15.70 27.25
N SER A 94 3.40 -16.60 27.62
CA SER A 94 4.56 -16.98 26.79
C SER A 94 5.38 -15.77 26.32
N LEU A 95 5.70 -14.85 27.24
CA LEU A 95 6.63 -13.76 26.95
C LEU A 95 8.03 -14.35 26.78
N LYS A 96 8.54 -14.30 25.55
CA LYS A 96 9.83 -14.91 25.14
C LYS A 96 10.97 -13.89 25.02
N THR A 97 10.75 -12.66 25.43
CA THR A 97 11.77 -11.59 25.38
C THR A 97 11.95 -10.95 26.74
N SER A 98 13.11 -10.33 26.91
CA SER A 98 13.48 -9.55 28.07
C SER A 98 14.00 -8.19 27.63
N VAL A 99 13.97 -7.22 28.53
CA VAL A 99 14.51 -5.87 28.29
C VAL A 99 15.97 -5.98 27.82
N GLY A 100 16.30 -5.30 26.72
CA GLY A 100 17.63 -5.31 26.10
C GLY A 100 17.84 -6.40 25.04
N GLN A 101 16.90 -7.33 24.84
CA GLN A 101 16.96 -8.26 23.72
C GLN A 101 16.43 -7.62 22.43
N PHE A 102 17.03 -8.00 21.30
CA PHE A 102 16.56 -7.60 19.99
C PHE A 102 15.30 -8.37 19.60
N ALA A 103 14.23 -7.63 19.27
CA ALA A 103 13.06 -8.18 18.61
C ALA A 103 13.31 -8.28 17.10
N SER A 104 12.84 -9.36 16.47
CA SER A 104 12.93 -9.54 15.01
C SER A 104 11.54 -9.66 14.41
N ALA A 105 11.37 -9.11 13.21
CA ALA A 105 10.14 -9.30 12.45
C ALA A 105 9.85 -10.80 12.24
N MET A 106 8.57 -11.13 12.16
CA MET A 106 8.08 -12.51 11.92
C MET A 106 8.37 -13.50 13.07
N ARG A 107 8.93 -13.05 14.20
CA ARG A 107 9.08 -13.88 15.41
C ARG A 107 8.07 -13.43 16.49
N PRO A 108 7.16 -14.31 16.92
CA PRO A 108 6.20 -13.97 17.97
C PRO A 108 6.92 -13.79 19.31
N ILE A 109 6.68 -12.64 19.96
CA ILE A 109 7.32 -12.24 21.22
C ILE A 109 6.50 -12.67 22.42
N PHE A 110 5.17 -12.62 22.30
CA PHE A 110 4.22 -13.01 23.34
C PHE A 110 2.90 -13.42 22.70
N THR A 111 2.00 -13.99 23.51
CA THR A 111 0.62 -14.28 23.13
C THR A 111 -0.32 -13.56 24.08
N LEU A 112 -1.33 -12.87 23.53
CA LEU A 112 -2.35 -12.16 24.30
C LEU A 112 -3.65 -12.96 24.28
N ILE A 113 -4.14 -13.34 25.46
CA ILE A 113 -5.41 -14.04 25.64
C ILE A 113 -6.50 -13.01 25.90
N ASP A 114 -7.57 -13.03 25.10
CA ASP A 114 -8.79 -12.26 25.36
C ASP A 114 -9.52 -12.86 26.57
N THR A 115 -9.72 -12.05 27.60
CA THR A 115 -10.39 -12.49 28.84
C THR A 115 -11.88 -12.17 28.88
N ARG A 116 -12.44 -11.53 27.85
CA ARG A 116 -13.84 -11.08 27.81
C ARG A 116 -14.80 -12.22 27.51
N HIS A 117 -14.39 -13.18 26.69
CA HIS A 117 -15.22 -14.31 26.29
C HIS A 117 -14.45 -15.62 26.49
N TRP A 118 -15.00 -16.49 27.32
CA TRP A 118 -14.47 -17.82 27.56
C TRP A 118 -15.36 -18.85 26.87
N TYR A 119 -14.73 -19.83 26.24
CA TYR A 119 -15.40 -20.98 25.67
C TYR A 119 -14.69 -22.24 26.11
N VAL A 120 -15.43 -23.35 26.10
CA VAL A 120 -14.91 -24.66 26.45
C VAL A 120 -15.01 -25.55 25.22
N ILE A 121 -13.89 -26.17 24.85
CA ILE A 121 -13.88 -27.21 23.82
C ILE A 121 -14.03 -28.55 24.55
N ALA A 122 -15.11 -29.26 24.23
CA ALA A 122 -15.37 -30.60 24.74
C ALA A 122 -15.27 -31.61 23.58
N ASN A 123 -14.38 -32.59 23.72
CA ASN A 123 -14.20 -33.65 22.73
C ASN A 123 -15.09 -34.84 23.11
N PHE A 124 -16.07 -35.14 22.28
CA PHE A 124 -16.97 -36.29 22.43
C PHE A 124 -16.70 -37.36 21.37
N ARG A 125 -17.08 -38.61 21.66
CA ARG A 125 -17.09 -39.66 20.64
C ARG A 125 -18.23 -39.41 19.66
N GLU A 126 -18.02 -39.76 18.40
CA GLU A 126 -19.02 -39.61 17.35
C GLU A 126 -20.34 -40.33 17.69
N THR A 127 -20.26 -41.47 18.38
CA THR A 127 -21.43 -42.21 18.88
C THR A 127 -22.32 -41.39 19.82
N ASP A 128 -21.71 -40.47 20.59
CA ASP A 128 -22.37 -39.71 21.64
C ASP A 128 -22.87 -38.35 21.11
N LEU A 129 -22.38 -37.91 19.94
CA LEU A 129 -22.77 -36.64 19.31
C LEU A 129 -24.22 -36.62 18.81
N LYS A 130 -24.87 -37.78 18.60
CA LYS A 130 -26.22 -37.88 18.01
C LYS A 130 -27.26 -37.02 18.74
N ASN A 131 -27.10 -36.83 20.04
CA ASN A 131 -28.03 -36.09 20.90
C ASN A 131 -27.57 -34.66 21.21
N ILE A 132 -26.40 -34.23 20.72
CA ILE A 132 -25.84 -32.91 20.98
C ILE A 132 -26.14 -32.02 19.77
N ARG A 133 -26.78 -30.87 20.00
CA ARG A 133 -27.05 -29.86 18.97
C ARG A 133 -26.70 -28.45 19.49
N SER A 134 -26.51 -27.50 18.57
CA SER A 134 -26.43 -26.08 18.96
C SER A 134 -27.65 -25.68 19.79
N GLY A 135 -27.41 -24.93 20.87
CA GLY A 135 -28.41 -24.51 21.85
C GLY A 135 -28.67 -25.51 22.99
N THR A 136 -28.14 -26.73 22.93
CA THR A 136 -28.29 -27.72 24.02
C THR A 136 -27.69 -27.16 25.32
N PRO A 137 -28.40 -27.20 26.47
CA PRO A 137 -27.85 -26.74 27.73
C PRO A 137 -26.69 -27.65 28.16
N ALA A 138 -25.63 -27.05 28.68
CA ALA A 138 -24.45 -27.74 29.16
C ALA A 138 -24.07 -27.24 30.55
N THR A 139 -23.67 -28.17 31.41
CA THR A 139 -23.21 -27.89 32.75
C THR A 139 -21.72 -28.20 32.81
N ILE A 140 -20.90 -27.17 33.10
CA ILE A 140 -19.45 -27.27 33.15
C ILE A 140 -18.98 -27.18 34.61
N ARG A 141 -18.06 -28.07 34.98
CA ARG A 141 -17.39 -28.06 36.28
C ARG A 141 -15.89 -28.11 36.07
N LEU A 142 -15.16 -27.15 36.62
CA LEU A 142 -13.70 -27.12 36.50
C LEU A 142 -13.06 -28.06 37.51
N MET A 143 -11.99 -28.74 37.10
CA MET A 143 -11.21 -29.60 38.01
C MET A 143 -10.55 -28.80 39.14
N SER A 144 -10.16 -27.55 38.87
CA SER A 144 -9.53 -26.66 39.85
C SER A 144 -10.47 -26.19 40.96
N ASP A 145 -11.79 -26.19 40.73
CA ASP A 145 -12.80 -25.79 41.70
C ASP A 145 -14.06 -26.63 41.50
N SER A 146 -14.08 -27.79 42.17
CA SER A 146 -15.15 -28.77 42.06
C SER A 146 -16.48 -28.34 42.70
N GLY A 147 -16.49 -27.25 43.46
CA GLY A 147 -17.66 -26.71 44.14
C GLY A 147 -18.48 -25.74 43.28
N LYS A 148 -17.92 -25.24 42.17
CA LYS A 148 -18.61 -24.31 41.28
C LYS A 148 -19.08 -24.98 40.01
N THR A 149 -20.33 -24.69 39.67
CA THR A 149 -20.97 -25.16 38.45
C THR A 149 -21.25 -23.96 37.56
N PHE A 150 -20.89 -24.08 36.29
CA PHE A 150 -21.15 -23.08 35.26
C PHE A 150 -22.19 -23.63 34.31
N GLU A 151 -23.18 -22.81 33.98
CA GLU A 151 -24.18 -23.14 32.98
C GLU A 151 -23.82 -22.46 31.67
N GLY A 152 -23.99 -23.19 30.58
CA GLY A 152 -23.75 -22.70 29.23
C GLY A 152 -24.66 -23.39 28.23
N LYS A 153 -24.47 -23.03 26.96
CA LYS A 153 -25.13 -23.71 25.84
C LYS A 153 -24.07 -24.09 24.82
N VAL A 154 -24.34 -25.18 24.10
CA VAL A 154 -23.52 -25.57 22.95
C VAL A 154 -23.66 -24.50 21.89
N ASP A 155 -22.56 -23.81 21.56
CA ASP A 155 -22.53 -22.81 20.49
C ASP A 155 -22.58 -23.49 19.12
N SER A 156 -21.61 -24.36 18.86
CA SER A 156 -21.46 -25.05 17.57
C SER A 156 -20.79 -26.42 17.73
N ILE A 157 -20.90 -27.25 16.69
CA ILE A 157 -20.28 -28.58 16.60
C ILE A 157 -19.38 -28.59 15.37
N GLY A 158 -18.11 -28.96 15.54
CA GLY A 158 -17.17 -29.09 14.44
C GLY A 158 -17.54 -30.26 13.53
N TYR A 159 -17.45 -30.06 12.22
CA TYR A 159 -17.77 -31.08 11.22
C TYR A 159 -16.59 -31.99 10.85
N GLY A 160 -15.41 -31.76 11.43
CA GLY A 160 -14.22 -32.54 11.14
C GLY A 160 -13.12 -32.36 12.17
N VAL A 161 -12.28 -33.39 12.29
CA VAL A 161 -11.06 -33.41 13.11
C VAL A 161 -9.91 -33.95 12.26
N LEU A 162 -8.68 -33.53 12.54
CA LEU A 162 -7.50 -34.15 11.91
C LEU A 162 -7.29 -35.56 12.47
N PRO A 163 -7.24 -36.60 11.62
CA PRO A 163 -6.80 -37.92 12.04
C PRO A 163 -5.36 -37.86 12.53
N ASP A 164 -5.05 -38.52 13.65
CA ASP A 164 -3.67 -38.66 14.16
C ASP A 164 -2.81 -39.59 13.28
N ASP A 165 -3.41 -40.20 12.25
CA ASP A 165 -2.88 -41.31 11.45
C ASP A 165 -1.95 -40.85 10.29
N GLY A 166 -1.34 -39.66 10.39
CA GLY A 166 -0.25 -39.24 9.48
C GLY A 166 -0.66 -38.66 8.12
N GLY A 167 -1.90 -38.18 7.96
CA GLY A 167 -2.31 -37.44 6.76
C GLY A 167 -1.66 -36.05 6.66
N LEU A 168 -1.52 -35.53 5.44
CA LEU A 168 -1.01 -34.18 5.15
C LEU A 168 -1.73 -33.13 6.02
N VAL A 169 -0.95 -32.38 6.80
CA VAL A 169 -1.46 -31.29 7.65
C VAL A 169 -1.76 -30.08 6.78
N LEU A 170 -2.99 -30.00 6.28
CA LEU A 170 -3.55 -28.74 5.81
C LEU A 170 -4.12 -28.01 7.04
N GLY A 171 -3.58 -26.83 7.34
CA GLY A 171 -4.05 -26.03 8.47
C GLY A 171 -5.56 -25.73 8.34
N GLY A 172 -6.30 -25.82 9.45
CA GLY A 172 -7.72 -25.44 9.50
C GLY A 172 -8.62 -26.39 10.30
N LEU A 173 -8.20 -27.63 10.52
CA LEU A 173 -8.93 -28.60 11.33
C LEU A 173 -8.30 -28.74 12.73
N PRO A 174 -9.10 -28.94 13.79
CA PRO A 174 -8.58 -29.18 15.13
C PRO A 174 -7.93 -30.57 15.23
N LYS A 175 -6.77 -30.65 15.88
CA LYS A 175 -6.12 -31.92 16.24
C LYS A 175 -6.65 -32.37 17.60
N VAL A 176 -7.36 -33.50 17.64
CA VAL A 176 -7.92 -34.08 18.86
C VAL A 176 -7.21 -35.40 19.13
N SER A 177 -6.45 -35.50 20.23
CA SER A 177 -5.78 -36.74 20.59
C SER A 177 -6.80 -37.80 21.02
N ARG A 178 -6.60 -39.04 20.57
CA ARG A 178 -7.42 -40.20 20.96
C ARG A 178 -7.08 -40.62 22.40
N SER A 179 -7.51 -39.85 23.39
CA SER A 179 -7.33 -40.21 24.80
C SER A 179 -8.57 -40.95 25.35
N ILE A 180 -8.34 -42.01 26.12
CA ILE A 180 -9.38 -42.84 26.76
C ILE A 180 -9.83 -42.22 28.11
N ASN A 181 -9.26 -41.08 28.51
CA ASN A 181 -9.61 -40.36 29.73
C ASN A 181 -10.76 -39.38 29.44
N TRP A 182 -11.98 -39.90 29.24
CA TRP A 182 -13.14 -39.07 28.96
C TRP A 182 -13.75 -38.50 30.25
N VAL A 183 -14.25 -37.27 30.11
CA VAL A 183 -14.97 -36.49 31.12
C VAL A 183 -16.09 -37.34 31.74
N ARG A 184 -16.12 -37.43 33.08
CA ARG A 184 -17.29 -37.90 33.84
C ARG A 184 -18.20 -36.73 34.19
#